data_AF-A0A8C7MHH0-F1
#
_entry.id   AF-A0A8C7MHH0-F1
#
_cell.length_a   1.000
_cell.length_b   1.000
_cell.length_c   1.000
_cell.angle_alpha   90.00
_cell.angle_beta   90.00
_cell.angle_gamma   90.00
#
_symmetry.space_group_name_H-M   'P 1'
#
loop_
_entity.id
_entity.type
_entity.pdbx_description
1 polymer ?
#
loop_
_entity_poly.entity_id
_entity_poly.type
_entity_poly.pdbx_seq_one_letter_code
_entity_poly.pdbx_strand_id
1 'polypeptide(L)'
;MVGRGLWVCKPCFGKRGRFGVVPALCVLIVSAALLALLFVDSIESWATSMNMNTMVEAQGGIIPPQSVPPTRPEEYLLMPSPLVCQRAKPYLIAMVTSAPANQMARQAIRDTWGGEVEVRGHRVMTLFMVGVASDPGLAKLLIEEARERGDLIQGRFWDSYSNLTLKTLSMLNWARRFCPQAHFLAKETIVFWGLCLCQDFNTVISTSALFHWEW
;
A
#
# COMPACT_ATOMS: atom_id res chain seq x y z
N MET A 1 21.32 -3.15 65.96
CA MET A 1 20.61 -1.84 65.91
C MET A 1 21.59 -0.84 65.29
N VAL A 2 21.41 -0.43 64.03
CA VAL A 2 20.74 0.83 63.62
C VAL A 2 21.25 2.01 64.47
N GLY A 3 21.86 3.09 63.98
CA GLY A 3 22.06 3.67 62.66
C GLY A 3 22.08 5.20 62.81
N ARG A 4 22.89 5.89 61.98
CA ARG A 4 22.89 7.34 61.65
C ARG A 4 23.39 8.28 62.77
N GLY A 5 24.38 9.17 62.59
CA GLY A 5 24.86 9.87 61.40
C GLY A 5 24.20 11.25 61.31
N LEU A 6 24.73 12.26 62.03
CA LEU A 6 24.15 13.60 62.12
C LEU A 6 25.23 14.69 61.86
N TRP A 7 25.16 15.32 60.67
CA TRP A 7 25.54 16.69 60.25
C TRP A 7 27.01 17.15 60.48
N VAL A 8 27.67 18.00 59.69
CA VAL A 8 27.31 19.20 58.91
C VAL A 8 28.44 19.43 57.88
N CYS A 9 28.14 19.78 56.63
CA CYS A 9 29.13 20.43 55.75
C CYS A 9 28.67 21.86 55.42
N LYS A 10 29.52 22.83 55.77
CA LYS A 10 29.42 24.25 55.40
C LYS A 10 29.60 24.43 53.88
N PRO A 11 28.96 25.44 53.26
CA PRO A 11 29.15 25.75 51.86
C PRO A 11 30.43 26.59 51.66
N CYS A 12 31.28 26.19 50.73
CA CYS A 12 32.35 27.05 50.21
C CYS A 12 31.82 27.88 49.05
N PHE A 13 31.85 29.21 49.25
CA PHE A 13 31.58 30.21 48.23
C PHE A 13 32.77 30.28 47.27
N GLY A 14 32.52 30.04 45.98
CA GLY A 14 33.48 30.23 44.90
C GLY A 14 32.80 30.88 43.70
N LYS A 15 32.99 32.19 43.52
CA LYS A 15 32.54 32.96 42.35
C LYS A 15 33.42 32.65 41.13
N ARG A 16 32.83 32.37 39.97
CA ARG A 16 33.29 32.86 38.66
C ARG A 16 32.21 32.74 37.58
N GLY A 17 32.13 33.78 36.73
CA GLY A 17 30.94 34.20 36.00
C GLY A 17 30.40 33.26 34.93
N ARG A 18 29.11 33.41 34.65
CA ARG A 18 28.38 32.73 33.57
C ARG A 18 27.38 33.69 32.93
N PHE A 19 27.89 34.66 32.18
CA PHE A 19 27.11 35.44 31.22
C PHE A 19 27.40 34.86 29.83
N GLY A 20 26.43 34.15 29.23
CA GLY A 20 26.54 33.75 27.82
C GLY A 20 25.81 32.49 27.36
N VAL A 21 25.42 31.57 28.26
CA VAL A 21 24.84 30.26 27.83
C VAL A 21 23.31 30.22 27.91
N VAL A 22 22.71 30.97 28.84
CA VAL A 22 21.26 31.01 29.05
C VAL A 22 20.48 31.65 27.89
N PRO A 23 20.89 32.78 27.29
CA PRO A 23 20.09 33.41 26.23
C PRO A 23 20.13 32.62 24.92
N ALA A 24 21.25 31.97 24.59
CA ALA A 24 21.36 31.15 23.38
C ALA A 24 20.46 29.91 23.44
N LEU A 25 20.36 29.26 24.60
CA LEU A 25 19.50 28.11 24.79
C LEU A 25 18.00 28.49 24.68
N CYS A 26 17.62 29.64 25.23
CA CYS A 26 16.26 30.16 25.10
C CYS A 26 15.89 30.50 23.65
N VAL A 27 16.81 31.10 22.87
CA VAL A 27 16.58 31.41 21.45
C VAL A 27 16.37 30.13 20.64
N LEU A 28 17.15 29.08 20.89
CA LEU A 28 17.00 27.79 20.19
C LEU A 28 15.67 27.09 20.50
N ILE A 29 15.22 27.13 21.77
CA ILE A 29 13.95 26.54 22.17
C ILE A 29 12.79 27.31 21.54
N VAL A 30 12.83 28.64 21.54
CA VAL A 30 11.79 29.48 20.92
C VAL A 30 11.76 29.29 19.40
N SER A 31 12.92 29.20 18.74
CA SER A 31 12.97 28.94 17.30
C SER A 31 12.45 27.54 16.93
N ALA A 32 12.78 26.53 17.74
CA ALA A 32 12.28 25.17 17.50
C ALA A 32 10.76 25.07 17.73
N ALA A 33 10.23 25.76 18.74
CA ALA A 33 8.80 25.82 19.00
C ALA A 33 8.05 26.55 17.87
N LEU A 34 8.59 27.67 17.36
CA LEU A 34 8.01 28.38 16.22
C LEU A 34 8.03 27.54 14.95
N LEU A 35 9.12 26.82 14.67
CA LEU A 35 9.19 25.91 13.53
C LEU A 35 8.19 24.75 13.66
N ALA A 36 7.99 24.20 14.86
CA ALA A 36 7.02 23.14 15.10
C ALA A 36 5.58 23.64 14.89
N LEU A 37 5.24 24.85 15.33
CA LEU A 37 3.91 25.43 15.14
C LEU A 37 3.63 25.73 13.66
N LEU A 38 4.59 26.31 12.93
CA LEU A 38 4.46 26.51 11.48
C LEU A 38 4.30 25.20 10.70
N PHE A 39 4.90 24.12 11.21
CA PHE A 39 4.74 22.79 10.64
C PHE A 39 3.34 22.20 10.90
N VAL A 40 2.77 22.40 12.08
CA VAL A 40 1.40 21.97 12.40
C VAL A 40 0.36 22.72 11.55
N ASP A 41 0.51 24.04 11.38
CA ASP A 41 -0.39 24.84 10.53
C ASP A 41 -0.34 24.40 9.05
N SER A 42 0.85 24.00 8.57
CA SER A 42 1.02 23.45 7.23
C SER A 42 0.32 22.10 7.07
N ILE A 43 0.33 21.25 8.11
CA ILE A 43 -0.38 19.97 8.12
C ILE A 43 -1.89 20.17 8.15
N GLU A 44 -2.41 21.10 8.97
CA GLU A 44 -3.86 21.36 9.04
C GLU A 44 -4.39 21.98 7.75
N SER A 45 -3.62 22.86 7.10
CA SER A 45 -3.94 23.39 5.76
C SER A 45 -3.98 22.30 4.69
N TRP A 46 -3.05 21.35 4.75
CA TRP A 46 -3.04 20.20 3.83
C TRP A 46 -4.21 19.24 4.11
N ALA A 47 -4.51 18.97 5.39
CA ALA A 47 -5.62 18.13 5.82
C ALA A 47 -6.99 18.73 5.46
N THR A 48 -7.16 20.04 5.57
CA THR A 48 -8.39 20.73 5.14
C THR A 48 -8.54 20.78 3.63
N SER A 49 -7.44 20.78 2.86
CA SER A 49 -7.50 20.60 1.39
C SER A 49 -8.00 19.20 0.97
N MET A 50 -7.83 18.20 1.85
CA MET A 50 -8.33 16.84 1.66
C MET A 50 -9.74 16.63 2.24
N ASN A 51 -10.47 17.69 2.61
CA ASN A 51 -11.86 17.58 3.06
C ASN A 51 -12.75 17.00 1.94
N MET A 52 -12.93 15.69 1.99
CA MET A 52 -13.68 14.88 1.04
C MET A 52 -15.18 14.92 1.39
N ASN A 53 -15.77 16.10 1.29
CA ASN A 53 -17.22 16.26 1.24
C ASN A 53 -17.67 16.44 -0.21
N THR A 54 -17.47 15.41 -1.03
CA THR A 54 -18.24 15.20 -2.26
C THR A 54 -18.97 13.89 -2.13
N MET A 55 -20.12 13.96 -1.47
CA MET A 55 -21.13 12.93 -1.56
C MET A 55 -21.43 12.69 -3.05
N VAL A 56 -21.38 11.42 -3.42
CA VAL A 56 -21.78 10.91 -4.73
C VAL A 56 -23.23 11.30 -4.96
N GLU A 57 -23.44 12.42 -5.65
CA GLU A 57 -24.74 12.74 -6.23
C GLU A 57 -24.95 11.80 -7.42
N ALA A 58 -25.85 10.85 -7.24
CA ALA A 58 -26.28 9.93 -8.26
C ALA A 58 -26.86 10.71 -9.47
N GLN A 59 -26.08 10.85 -10.53
CA GLN A 59 -26.61 11.30 -11.83
C GLN A 59 -26.68 10.11 -12.78
N GLY A 60 -27.90 9.63 -12.99
CA GLY A 60 -28.25 8.77 -14.10
C GLY A 60 -27.95 9.48 -15.42
N GLY A 61 -26.92 9.01 -16.11
CA GLY A 61 -26.50 9.46 -17.42
C GLY A 61 -25.40 8.50 -17.91
N ILE A 62 -25.38 8.18 -19.19
CA ILE A 62 -24.48 7.18 -19.79
C ILE A 62 -23.02 7.60 -19.56
N ILE A 63 -22.37 7.02 -18.54
CA ILE A 63 -20.96 7.25 -18.23
C ILE A 63 -20.13 6.34 -19.14
N PRO A 64 -19.12 6.85 -19.88
CA PRO A 64 -18.14 5.98 -20.54
C PRO A 64 -17.42 5.09 -19.50
N PRO A 65 -16.86 3.93 -19.89
CA PRO A 65 -16.29 2.93 -18.96
C PRO A 65 -15.02 3.37 -18.19
N GLN A 66 -14.79 4.67 -18.00
CA GLN A 66 -13.52 5.24 -17.55
C GLN A 66 -13.51 5.81 -16.13
N SER A 67 -14.63 5.96 -15.41
CA SER A 67 -14.62 6.73 -14.16
C SER A 67 -15.03 5.98 -12.90
N VAL A 68 -15.50 4.74 -12.98
CA VAL A 68 -15.96 4.00 -11.80
C VAL A 68 -15.22 2.66 -11.73
N PRO A 69 -14.53 2.36 -10.62
CA PRO A 69 -13.92 1.04 -10.45
C PRO A 69 -15.05 0.01 -10.35
N PRO A 70 -14.88 -1.19 -10.90
CA PRO A 70 -15.91 -2.21 -10.82
C PRO A 70 -16.28 -2.48 -9.36
N THR A 71 -17.57 -2.27 -9.06
CA THR A 71 -18.20 -2.49 -7.77
C THR A 71 -18.90 -3.85 -7.73
N ARG A 72 -19.21 -4.42 -8.91
CA ARG A 72 -19.91 -5.70 -9.05
C ARG A 72 -19.05 -6.77 -9.75
N PRO A 73 -19.31 -8.08 -9.50
CA PRO A 73 -18.60 -9.18 -10.16
C PRO A 73 -18.76 -9.14 -11.68
N GLU A 74 -19.95 -8.78 -12.16
CA GLU A 74 -20.27 -8.74 -13.59
C GLU A 74 -19.55 -7.59 -14.33
N GLU A 75 -18.86 -6.72 -13.59
CA GLU A 75 -18.09 -5.59 -14.13
C GLU A 75 -16.61 -5.92 -14.33
N TYR A 76 -16.14 -7.12 -13.92
CA TYR A 76 -14.83 -7.65 -14.29
C TYR A 76 -14.92 -8.36 -15.63
N LEU A 77 -14.02 -8.02 -16.56
CA LEU A 77 -14.00 -8.63 -17.89
C LEU A 77 -13.38 -10.02 -17.88
N LEU A 78 -12.34 -10.18 -17.06
CA LEU A 78 -11.65 -11.44 -16.82
C LEU A 78 -11.43 -11.54 -15.32
N MET A 79 -11.67 -12.72 -14.76
CA MET A 79 -11.34 -13.00 -13.36
C MET A 79 -11.10 -14.50 -13.19
N PRO A 80 -10.27 -14.89 -12.22
CA PRO A 80 -10.09 -16.29 -11.88
C PRO A 80 -11.39 -16.85 -11.27
N SER A 81 -11.47 -18.17 -11.12
CA SER A 81 -12.65 -18.80 -10.55
C SER A 81 -12.99 -18.17 -9.17
N PRO A 82 -14.27 -17.85 -8.88
CA PRO A 82 -14.68 -17.32 -7.58
C PRO A 82 -14.28 -18.20 -6.39
N LEU A 83 -14.02 -19.48 -6.65
CA LEU A 83 -13.65 -20.48 -5.65
C LEU A 83 -12.14 -20.58 -5.38
N VAL A 84 -11.29 -19.86 -6.14
CA VAL A 84 -9.82 -19.93 -5.99
C VAL A 84 -9.42 -19.63 -4.55
N CYS A 85 -9.92 -18.54 -3.99
CA CYS A 85 -9.62 -18.17 -2.61
C CYS A 85 -10.20 -19.18 -1.61
N GLN A 86 -11.41 -19.70 -1.84
CA GLN A 86 -12.04 -20.66 -0.90
C GLN A 86 -11.25 -21.97 -0.79
N ARG A 87 -10.66 -22.41 -1.90
CA ARG A 87 -9.82 -23.61 -1.97
C ARG A 87 -8.42 -23.35 -1.41
N ALA A 88 -7.80 -22.24 -1.82
CA ALA A 88 -6.45 -21.90 -1.42
C ALA A 88 -6.36 -21.49 0.06
N LYS A 89 -7.37 -20.81 0.61
CA LYS A 89 -7.36 -20.19 1.95
C LYS A 89 -6.03 -19.45 2.24
N PRO A 90 -5.65 -18.49 1.39
CA PRO A 90 -4.38 -17.79 1.55
C PRO A 90 -4.42 -16.92 2.80
N TYR A 91 -3.30 -16.87 3.52
CA TYR A 91 -3.13 -15.92 4.63
C TYR A 91 -2.89 -14.50 4.10
N LEU A 92 -2.20 -14.39 2.98
CA LEU A 92 -1.83 -13.12 2.36
C LEU A 92 -2.02 -13.18 0.85
N ILE A 93 -2.59 -12.12 0.30
CA ILE A 93 -2.76 -11.95 -1.14
C ILE A 93 -1.81 -10.86 -1.62
N ALA A 94 -0.88 -11.23 -2.51
CA ALA A 94 -0.02 -10.28 -3.21
C ALA A 94 -0.71 -9.86 -4.52
N MET A 95 -1.27 -8.66 -4.54
CA MET A 95 -1.93 -8.11 -5.71
C MET A 95 -0.94 -7.25 -6.52
N VAL A 96 -0.55 -7.73 -7.68
CA VAL A 96 0.42 -7.08 -8.56
C VAL A 96 -0.30 -6.26 -9.62
N THR A 97 -0.08 -4.96 -9.61
CA THR A 97 -0.56 -4.07 -10.68
C THR A 97 0.40 -4.12 -11.87
N SER A 98 -0.11 -4.48 -13.06
CA SER A 98 0.69 -4.66 -14.28
C SER A 98 -0.04 -4.12 -15.51
N ALA A 99 0.66 -3.50 -16.46
CA ALA A 99 0.04 -3.10 -17.73
C ALA A 99 -0.18 -4.33 -18.63
N PRO A 100 -1.15 -4.34 -19.56
CA PRO A 100 -1.47 -5.53 -20.33
C PRO A 100 -0.27 -6.01 -21.16
N ALA A 101 0.53 -5.07 -21.65
CA ALA A 101 1.74 -5.31 -22.45
C ALA A 101 2.86 -6.03 -21.69
N ASN A 102 2.85 -6.00 -20.36
CA ASN A 102 3.95 -6.50 -19.53
C ASN A 102 3.81 -7.99 -19.19
N GLN A 103 3.51 -8.81 -20.19
CA GLN A 103 3.37 -10.26 -20.05
C GLN A 103 4.66 -10.92 -19.57
N MET A 104 5.81 -10.53 -20.15
CA MET A 104 7.11 -11.07 -19.73
C MET A 104 7.44 -10.75 -18.27
N ALA A 105 7.09 -9.55 -17.80
CA ALA A 105 7.31 -9.17 -16.40
C ALA A 105 6.40 -9.98 -15.45
N ARG A 106 5.13 -10.21 -15.83
CA ARG A 106 4.24 -11.10 -15.07
C ARG A 106 4.80 -12.52 -15.00
N GLN A 107 5.31 -13.04 -16.12
CA GLN A 107 5.92 -14.36 -16.17
C GLN A 107 7.15 -14.45 -15.25
N ALA A 108 8.03 -13.46 -15.29
CA ALA A 108 9.20 -13.45 -14.43
C ALA A 108 8.86 -13.35 -12.93
N ILE A 109 7.75 -12.69 -12.57
CA ILE A 109 7.23 -12.70 -11.19
C ILE A 109 6.74 -14.11 -10.82
N ARG A 110 6.00 -14.79 -11.69
CA ARG A 110 5.54 -16.18 -11.46
C ARG A 110 6.72 -17.14 -11.27
N ASP A 111 7.78 -16.96 -12.06
CA ASP A 111 8.98 -17.80 -12.03
C ASP A 111 9.91 -17.49 -10.85
N THR A 112 9.63 -16.43 -10.09
CA THR A 112 10.42 -16.02 -8.92
C THR A 112 9.60 -16.08 -7.63
N TRP A 113 9.27 -14.92 -7.04
CA TRP A 113 8.62 -14.83 -5.73
C TRP A 113 7.09 -14.97 -5.79
N GLY A 114 6.50 -14.79 -6.98
CA GLY A 114 5.06 -14.72 -7.18
C GLY A 114 4.38 -16.06 -7.48
N GLY A 115 5.11 -17.17 -7.50
CA GLY A 115 4.52 -18.50 -7.56
C GLY A 115 3.64 -18.83 -6.33
N GLU A 116 3.09 -20.04 -6.27
CA GLU A 116 2.45 -20.51 -5.04
C GLU A 116 3.54 -20.78 -4.00
N VAL A 117 3.64 -19.90 -3.00
CA VAL A 117 4.68 -19.98 -1.97
C VAL A 117 4.02 -20.12 -0.60
N GLU A 118 4.55 -21.03 0.21
CA GLU A 118 4.26 -21.12 1.63
C GLU A 118 5.44 -20.55 2.41
N VAL A 119 5.20 -19.49 3.18
CA VAL A 119 6.24 -18.80 3.95
C VAL A 119 5.91 -18.89 5.43
N ARG A 120 6.78 -19.55 6.19
CA ARG A 120 6.62 -19.75 7.64
C ARG A 120 5.26 -20.38 8.00
N GLY A 121 4.76 -21.31 7.18
CA GLY A 121 3.47 -21.97 7.37
C GLY A 121 2.26 -21.16 6.89
N HIS A 122 2.47 -19.98 6.31
CA HIS A 122 1.41 -19.15 5.75
C HIS A 122 1.43 -19.23 4.22
N ARG A 123 0.30 -19.61 3.63
CA ARG A 123 0.14 -19.64 2.18
C ARG A 123 -0.06 -18.24 1.63
N VAL A 124 0.69 -17.93 0.58
CA VAL A 124 0.61 -16.68 -0.16
C VAL A 124 0.05 -16.96 -1.55
N MET A 125 -0.88 -16.14 -1.98
CA MET A 125 -1.42 -16.19 -3.33
C MET A 125 -1.14 -14.90 -4.07
N THR A 126 -0.56 -15.00 -5.25
CA THR A 126 -0.27 -13.85 -6.11
C THR A 126 -1.32 -13.73 -7.21
N LEU A 127 -1.82 -12.52 -7.44
CA LEU A 127 -2.80 -12.23 -8.48
C LEU A 127 -2.41 -10.96 -9.22
N PHE A 128 -2.73 -10.90 -10.51
CA PHE A 128 -2.37 -9.79 -11.37
C PHE A 128 -3.59 -8.95 -11.73
N MET A 129 -3.54 -7.65 -11.41
CA MET A 129 -4.58 -6.70 -11.78
C MET A 129 -4.16 -5.95 -13.05
N VAL A 130 -5.01 -5.99 -14.08
CA VAL A 130 -4.82 -5.35 -15.39
C VAL A 130 -6.06 -4.55 -15.80
N GLY A 131 -5.88 -3.54 -16.65
CA GLY A 131 -6.98 -2.83 -17.31
C GLY A 131 -7.28 -3.38 -18.71
N VAL A 132 -8.17 -2.70 -19.43
CA VAL A 132 -8.44 -2.92 -20.85
C VAL A 132 -7.23 -2.47 -21.66
N ALA A 133 -6.75 -3.36 -22.54
CA ALA A 133 -5.66 -3.09 -23.46
C ALA A 133 -6.14 -2.24 -24.64
N SER A 134 -5.42 -1.16 -24.96
CA SER A 134 -5.71 -0.28 -26.11
C SER A 134 -5.60 -0.98 -27.47
N ASP A 135 -4.74 -1.99 -27.56
CA ASP A 135 -4.51 -2.75 -28.79
C ASP A 135 -5.34 -4.06 -28.81
N PRO A 136 -6.13 -4.33 -29.87
CA PRO A 136 -6.86 -5.58 -30.02
C PRO A 136 -5.98 -6.83 -30.06
N GLY A 137 -4.74 -6.74 -30.57
CA GLY A 137 -3.80 -7.86 -30.57
C GLY A 137 -3.43 -8.26 -29.14
N LEU A 138 -3.05 -7.26 -28.34
CA LEU A 138 -2.75 -7.44 -26.93
C LEU A 138 -3.95 -7.92 -26.11
N ALA A 139 -5.16 -7.47 -26.42
CA ALA A 139 -6.38 -7.95 -25.76
C ALA A 139 -6.58 -9.47 -25.95
N LYS A 140 -6.31 -9.99 -27.15
CA LYS A 140 -6.38 -11.44 -27.42
C LYS A 140 -5.33 -12.23 -26.64
N LEU A 141 -4.09 -11.75 -26.61
CA LEU A 141 -3.01 -12.39 -25.85
C LEU A 141 -3.33 -12.44 -24.35
N LEU A 142 -3.93 -11.37 -23.82
CA LEU A 142 -4.33 -11.30 -22.42
C LEU A 142 -5.46 -12.29 -22.07
N ILE A 143 -6.42 -12.49 -22.98
CA ILE A 143 -7.48 -13.48 -22.80
C ILE A 143 -6.89 -14.89 -22.75
N GLU A 144 -5.95 -15.22 -23.63
CA GLU A 144 -5.28 -16.52 -23.62
C GLU A 144 -4.45 -16.71 -22.33
N GLU A 145 -3.67 -15.70 -21.93
CA GLU A 145 -2.92 -15.74 -20.68
C GLU A 145 -3.84 -15.95 -19.47
N ALA A 146 -4.98 -15.25 -19.41
CA ALA A 146 -5.93 -15.39 -18.32
C ALA A 146 -6.54 -16.80 -18.27
N ARG A 147 -6.79 -17.42 -19.44
CA ARG A 147 -7.28 -18.78 -19.56
C ARG A 147 -6.25 -19.81 -19.10
N GLU A 148 -4.99 -19.64 -19.48
CA GLU A 148 -3.90 -20.57 -19.16
C GLU A 148 -3.47 -20.49 -17.69
N ARG A 149 -3.35 -19.26 -17.15
CA ARG A 149 -2.74 -19.04 -15.82
C ARG A 149 -3.77 -18.96 -14.70
N GLY A 150 -4.97 -18.44 -14.97
CA GLY A 150 -6.03 -18.34 -13.98
C GLY A 150 -5.68 -17.46 -12.77
N ASP A 151 -4.82 -16.45 -12.96
CA ASP A 151 -4.36 -15.52 -11.92
C ASP A 151 -4.59 -14.04 -12.28
N LEU A 152 -5.23 -13.78 -13.43
CA LEU A 152 -5.48 -12.46 -13.98
C LEU A 152 -6.87 -11.94 -13.64
N ILE A 153 -6.92 -10.69 -13.18
CA ILE A 153 -8.13 -9.92 -12.92
C ILE A 153 -8.10 -8.69 -13.82
N GLN A 154 -9.05 -8.60 -14.74
CA GLN A 154 -9.21 -7.47 -15.65
C GLN A 154 -10.40 -6.62 -15.24
N GLY A 155 -10.12 -5.39 -14.82
CA GLY A 155 -11.16 -4.40 -14.57
C GLY A 155 -11.64 -3.74 -15.86
N ARG A 156 -12.89 -3.29 -15.88
CA ARG A 156 -13.50 -2.59 -17.02
C ARG A 156 -13.14 -1.10 -17.05
N PHE A 157 -11.85 -0.80 -17.07
CA PHE A 157 -11.30 0.55 -17.25
C PHE A 157 -10.06 0.46 -18.16
N TRP A 158 -9.77 1.52 -18.92
CA TRP A 158 -8.57 1.55 -19.76
C TRP A 158 -7.30 1.59 -18.92
N ASP A 159 -6.32 0.77 -19.26
CA ASP A 159 -5.04 0.77 -18.56
C ASP A 159 -4.24 2.02 -18.96
N SER A 160 -4.23 3.00 -18.08
CA SER A 160 -3.57 4.29 -18.26
C SER A 160 -3.10 4.80 -16.90
N TYR A 161 -2.04 5.61 -16.90
CA TYR A 161 -1.46 6.13 -15.66
C TYR A 161 -2.47 6.91 -14.80
N SER A 162 -3.36 7.67 -15.43
CA SER A 162 -4.46 8.37 -14.76
C SER A 162 -5.45 7.44 -14.05
N ASN A 163 -5.58 6.20 -14.52
CA ASN A 163 -6.56 5.22 -14.05
C ASN A 163 -5.96 4.23 -13.03
N LEU A 164 -4.74 4.47 -12.54
CA LEU A 164 -4.11 3.62 -11.52
C LEU A 164 -4.89 3.60 -10.20
N THR A 165 -5.61 4.68 -9.86
CA THR A 165 -6.50 4.71 -8.70
C THR A 165 -7.66 3.73 -8.88
N LEU A 166 -8.30 3.72 -10.06
CA LEU A 166 -9.38 2.77 -10.38
C LEU A 166 -8.88 1.33 -10.33
N LYS A 167 -7.66 1.09 -10.81
CA LYS A 167 -7.00 -0.22 -10.75
C LYS A 167 -6.82 -0.70 -9.32
N THR A 168 -6.41 0.19 -8.42
CA THR A 168 -6.21 -0.09 -7.01
C THR A 168 -7.54 -0.34 -6.28
N LEU A 169 -8.53 0.52 -6.49
CA LEU A 169 -9.88 0.36 -5.91
C LEU A 169 -10.55 -0.92 -6.38
N SER A 170 -10.42 -1.25 -7.67
CA SER A 170 -10.92 -2.49 -8.25
C SER A 170 -10.26 -3.72 -7.61
N MET A 171 -8.94 -3.73 -7.48
CA MET A 171 -8.18 -4.78 -6.81
C MET A 171 -8.65 -4.99 -5.35
N LEU A 172 -8.83 -3.91 -4.60
CA LEU A 172 -9.33 -3.98 -3.21
C LEU A 172 -10.75 -4.53 -3.15
N ASN A 173 -11.65 -4.06 -4.03
CA ASN A 173 -13.03 -4.53 -4.12
C ASN A 173 -13.09 -6.03 -4.44
N TRP A 174 -12.26 -6.49 -5.39
CA TRP A 174 -12.18 -7.90 -5.75
C TRP A 174 -11.75 -8.75 -4.55
N ALA A 175 -10.65 -8.38 -3.90
CA ALA A 175 -10.12 -9.15 -2.77
C ALA A 175 -11.10 -9.22 -1.60
N ARG A 176 -11.72 -8.08 -1.23
CA ARG A 176 -12.73 -8.03 -0.17
C ARG A 176 -13.90 -8.97 -0.44
N ARG A 177 -14.31 -9.13 -1.70
CA ARG A 177 -15.52 -9.87 -2.07
C ARG A 177 -15.28 -11.36 -2.27
N PHE A 178 -14.18 -11.72 -2.93
CA PHE A 178 -13.89 -13.10 -3.30
C PHE A 178 -12.96 -13.81 -2.32
N CYS A 179 -12.24 -13.04 -1.51
CA CYS A 179 -11.26 -13.56 -0.57
C CYS A 179 -11.39 -12.96 0.84
N PRO A 180 -12.60 -12.96 1.45
CA PRO A 180 -12.81 -12.40 2.79
C PRO A 180 -11.99 -13.08 3.89
N GLN A 181 -11.49 -14.29 3.66
CA GLN A 181 -10.68 -15.08 4.60
C GLN A 181 -9.19 -14.71 4.63
N ALA A 182 -8.69 -13.96 3.65
CA ALA A 182 -7.27 -13.61 3.62
C ALA A 182 -6.98 -12.54 4.65
N HIS A 183 -5.95 -12.72 5.49
CA HIS A 183 -5.59 -11.84 6.62
C HIS A 183 -4.98 -10.51 6.21
N PHE A 184 -4.29 -10.48 5.07
CA PHE A 184 -3.59 -9.32 4.59
C PHE A 184 -3.68 -9.24 3.07
N LEU A 185 -3.60 -8.02 2.57
CA LEU A 185 -3.44 -7.73 1.15
C LEU A 185 -2.20 -6.84 0.98
N ALA A 186 -1.24 -7.31 0.19
CA ALA A 186 -0.09 -6.53 -0.23
C ALA A 186 -0.33 -5.99 -1.64
N LYS A 187 -0.17 -4.68 -1.83
CA LYS A 187 -0.19 -4.06 -3.15
C LYS A 187 1.23 -3.97 -3.69
N GLU A 188 1.45 -4.53 -4.88
CA GLU A 188 2.74 -4.59 -5.56
C GLU A 188 2.68 -3.97 -6.97
N THR A 189 3.84 -3.59 -7.50
CA THR A 189 3.99 -3.08 -8.86
C THR A 189 5.13 -3.78 -9.60
N ILE A 190 5.01 -3.88 -10.92
CA ILE A 190 6.07 -4.41 -11.79
C ILE A 190 7.33 -3.53 -11.91
N VAL A 191 7.40 -2.38 -11.23
CA VAL A 191 8.50 -1.40 -11.38
C VAL A 191 9.61 -1.61 -10.35
N PHE A 192 9.48 -2.58 -9.44
CA PHE A 192 10.52 -2.92 -8.46
C PHE A 192 11.75 -3.63 -9.08
N TRP A 193 11.99 -3.46 -10.39
CA TRP A 193 12.88 -4.28 -11.20
C TRP A 193 14.23 -3.62 -11.47
N GLY A 194 15.29 -4.28 -10.99
CA GLY A 194 16.68 -4.02 -11.37
C GLY A 194 17.69 -4.82 -10.55
N LEU A 195 17.50 -4.93 -9.22
CA LEU A 195 18.51 -5.55 -8.34
C LEU A 195 18.11 -6.89 -7.70
N CYS A 196 16.86 -7.34 -7.76
CA CYS A 196 16.40 -8.43 -6.91
C CYS A 196 15.48 -9.44 -7.61
N LEU A 197 16.02 -10.13 -8.63
CA LEU A 197 15.54 -11.47 -8.99
C LEU A 197 15.80 -12.51 -7.87
N CYS A 198 16.52 -12.13 -6.81
CA CYS A 198 16.86 -12.96 -5.65
C CYS A 198 16.27 -12.44 -4.31
N GLN A 199 15.20 -11.63 -4.32
CA GLN A 199 14.58 -11.26 -3.03
C GLN A 199 13.62 -12.34 -2.56
N ASP A 200 13.91 -12.88 -1.37
CA ASP A 200 12.98 -13.70 -0.62
C ASP A 200 11.68 -12.94 -0.36
N PHE A 201 10.57 -13.67 -0.34
CA PHE A 201 9.22 -13.15 -0.05
C PHE A 201 9.17 -12.25 1.19
N ASN A 202 9.97 -12.54 2.24
CA ASN A 202 10.04 -11.72 3.45
C ASN A 202 10.47 -10.28 3.17
N THR A 203 11.31 -10.05 2.16
CA THR A 203 11.75 -8.70 1.78
C THR A 203 10.66 -7.96 1.02
N VAL A 204 9.95 -8.67 0.13
CA VAL A 204 8.82 -8.12 -0.64
C VAL A 204 7.74 -7.59 0.31
N ILE A 205 7.36 -8.37 1.33
CA ILE A 205 6.38 -7.99 2.34
C ILE A 205 6.85 -6.85 3.25
N SER A 206 8.15 -6.76 3.54
CA SER A 206 8.71 -5.67 4.33
C SER A 206 8.62 -4.32 3.61
N THR A 207 8.64 -4.33 2.28
CA THR A 207 8.62 -3.11 1.45
C THR A 207 7.25 -2.74 0.89
N SER A 208 6.26 -3.63 0.93
CA SER A 208 4.92 -3.34 0.41
C SER A 208 4.04 -2.56 1.37
N ALA A 209 3.09 -1.84 0.79
CA ALA A 209 1.93 -1.35 1.52
C ALA A 209 1.03 -2.55 1.86
N LEU A 210 1.11 -3.01 3.11
CA LEU A 210 0.21 -4.01 3.66
C LEU A 210 -1.07 -3.35 4.14
N PHE A 211 -2.19 -3.80 3.57
CA PHE A 211 -3.51 -3.52 4.11
C PHE A 211 -3.86 -4.65 5.09
N HIS A 212 -3.91 -4.32 6.37
CA HIS A 212 -4.57 -5.15 7.38
C HIS A 212 -6.05 -4.78 7.37
N TRP A 213 -6.93 -5.78 7.34
CA TRP A 213 -8.33 -5.52 7.67
C TRP A 213 -8.46 -5.49 9.19
N GLU A 214 -9.12 -4.48 9.71
CA GLU A 214 -9.69 -4.52 11.05
C GLU A 214 -11.20 -4.33 10.85
N TRP A 215 -11.99 -5.28 11.33
CA TRP A 215 -13.45 -5.20 11.40
C TRP A 215 -13.86 -4.99 12.85
#